data_AF-A0A7V9NWE5-F1
#
_entry.id   AF-A0A7V9NWE5-F1
#
_cell.length_a   1.000
_cell.length_b   1.000
_cell.length_c   1.000
_cell.angle_alpha   90.00
_cell.angle_beta   90.00
_cell.angle_gamma   90.00
#
_symmetry.space_group_name_H-M   'P 1'
#
loop_
_entity.id
_entity.type
_entity.pdbx_description
1 polymer ?
#
loop_
_entity_poly.entity_id
_entity_poly.type
_entity_poly.pdbx_seq_one_letter_code
_entity_poly.pdbx_strand_id
1 'polypeptide(L)'
;MTTKSLLEQLANTEKEKKVNVIIAFPFFFPGIVTGNSLNEVKVLDKYEKECIIPVTHHTGVRITKKDGKRKTFYFDTLIIEDSTITGKNDHFLGISIKPINLNNINKIELQK
;
A
#
# COMPACT_ATOMS: atom_id res chain seq x y z
N MET A 1 13.82 -12.38 -17.69
CA MET A 1 13.79 -11.57 -16.45
C MET A 1 12.49 -11.88 -15.75
N THR A 2 12.50 -12.12 -14.43
CA THR A 2 11.30 -12.40 -13.65
C THR A 2 10.82 -11.12 -12.97
N THR A 3 9.52 -10.85 -13.03
CA THR A 3 8.94 -9.73 -12.28
C THR A 3 9.03 -10.02 -10.77
N LYS A 4 9.56 -9.05 -10.00
CA LYS A 4 9.65 -9.13 -8.54
C LYS A 4 8.26 -9.25 -7.91
N SER A 5 8.14 -9.97 -6.80
CA SER A 5 6.87 -10.02 -6.06
C SER A 5 6.47 -8.63 -5.54
N LEU A 6 5.18 -8.40 -5.24
CA LEU A 6 4.73 -7.12 -4.68
C LEU A 6 5.49 -6.76 -3.37
N LEU A 7 5.79 -7.76 -2.54
CA LEU A 7 6.56 -7.56 -1.32
C LEU A 7 7.99 -7.11 -1.62
N GLU A 8 8.65 -7.70 -2.60
CA GLU A 8 9.99 -7.30 -3.04
C GLU A 8 9.99 -5.91 -3.67
N GLN A 9 8.95 -5.56 -4.42
CA GLN A 9 8.81 -4.23 -4.99
C GLN A 9 8.64 -3.18 -3.88
N LEU A 10 7.86 -3.48 -2.83
CA LEU A 10 7.67 -2.61 -1.66
C LEU A 10 8.90 -2.55 -0.73
N ALA A 11 9.63 -3.65 -0.55
CA ALA A 11 10.82 -3.69 0.31
C ALA A 11 11.98 -2.83 -0.23
N ASN A 12 11.98 -2.54 -1.53
CA ASN A 12 12.97 -1.68 -2.17
C ASN A 12 12.55 -0.20 -2.23
N THR A 13 11.50 0.19 -1.49
CA THR A 13 10.98 1.57 -1.49
C THR A 13 11.54 2.38 -0.35
N GLU A 14 11.58 3.70 -0.55
CA GLU A 14 11.94 4.66 0.50
C GLU A 14 10.69 5.20 1.17
N LYS A 15 10.84 5.66 2.42
CA LYS A 15 9.79 6.39 3.12
C LYS A 15 9.68 7.81 2.57
N GLU A 16 8.51 8.17 2.08
CA GLU A 16 8.21 9.49 1.52
C GLU A 16 7.10 10.17 2.32
N LYS A 17 7.20 11.49 2.49
CA LYS A 17 6.10 12.33 2.98
C LYS A 17 5.25 12.79 1.80
N LYS A 18 4.00 12.36 1.77
CA LYS A 18 3.00 12.71 0.76
C LYS A 18 2.02 13.73 1.34
N VAL A 19 1.83 14.84 0.63
CA VAL A 19 0.89 15.90 1.01
C VAL A 19 -0.36 15.77 0.15
N ASN A 20 -1.48 15.46 0.79
CA ASN A 20 -2.79 15.38 0.16
C ASN A 20 -3.61 16.62 0.56
N VAL A 21 -4.24 17.29 -0.42
CA VAL A 21 -5.12 18.44 -0.16
C VAL A 21 -6.51 17.92 0.16
N ILE A 22 -7.02 18.24 1.34
CA ILE A 22 -8.36 17.88 1.77
C ILE A 22 -9.28 19.07 1.53
N ILE A 23 -10.37 18.83 0.80
CA ILE A 23 -11.39 19.84 0.50
C ILE A 23 -12.60 19.59 1.42
N ALA A 24 -12.78 20.45 2.41
CA ALA A 24 -13.94 20.45 3.31
C ALA A 24 -14.55 21.86 3.28
N PHE A 25 -15.25 22.19 2.20
CA PHE A 25 -15.70 23.55 1.90
C PHE A 25 -16.39 24.21 3.11
N PRO A 26 -16.00 25.45 3.49
CA PRO A 26 -15.08 26.37 2.78
C PRO A 26 -13.60 26.24 3.17
N PHE A 27 -13.21 25.22 3.94
CA PHE A 27 -11.86 25.06 4.48
C PHE A 27 -11.01 24.05 3.69
N PHE A 28 -9.71 24.34 3.60
CA PHE A 28 -8.70 23.47 2.99
C PHE A 28 -7.67 23.10 4.04
N PHE A 29 -7.48 21.79 4.26
CA PHE A 29 -6.51 21.28 5.23
C PHE A 29 -5.46 20.42 4.52
N PRO A 30 -4.15 20.67 4.71
CA PRO A 30 -3.12 19.76 4.23
C PRO A 30 -3.11 18.50 5.10
N GLY A 31 -3.42 17.35 4.52
CA GLY A 31 -3.19 16.04 5.12
C GLY A 31 -1.79 15.55 4.78
N ILE A 32 -0.93 15.35 5.77
CA ILE A 32 0.42 14.79 5.57
C ILE A 32 0.42 13.33 5.95
N VAL A 33 0.83 12.46 5.03
CA VAL A 33 0.98 11.03 5.26
C VAL A 33 2.41 10.62 4.94
N THR A 34 2.96 9.71 5.74
CA THR A 34 4.23 9.04 5.43
C THR A 34 3.93 7.64 4.94
N GLY A 35 4.54 7.24 3.83
CA GLY A 35 4.39 5.90 3.27
C GLY A 35 5.47 5.59 2.24
N ASN A 36 5.23 4.65 1.32
CA ASN A 36 6.25 4.23 0.35
C ASN A 36 6.31 5.13 -0.88
N SER A 37 7.49 5.20 -1.50
CA SER A 37 7.76 5.93 -2.74
C SER A 37 7.36 5.21 -4.03
N LEU A 38 6.71 4.04 -3.95
CA LEU A 38 6.34 3.28 -5.15
C LEU A 38 5.12 3.92 -5.85
N ASN A 39 5.31 4.29 -7.11
CA ASN A 39 4.26 4.93 -7.94
C ASN A 39 3.74 4.00 -9.05
N GLU A 40 4.36 2.84 -9.24
CA GLU A 40 3.94 1.81 -10.18
C GLU A 40 4.25 0.41 -9.65
N VAL A 41 3.37 -0.55 -9.94
CA VAL A 41 3.60 -1.98 -9.66
C VAL A 41 3.77 -2.71 -10.98
N LYS A 42 4.89 -3.42 -11.12
CA LYS A 42 5.14 -4.31 -12.26
C LYS A 42 4.47 -5.65 -11.98
N VAL A 43 3.67 -6.14 -12.91
CA VAL A 43 2.92 -7.40 -12.80
C VAL A 43 3.05 -8.21 -14.08
N LEU A 44 2.75 -9.50 -13.99
CA LEU A 44 2.56 -10.35 -15.16
C LEU A 44 1.05 -10.47 -15.45
N ASP A 45 0.67 -10.34 -16.71
CA ASP A 45 -0.69 -10.66 -17.13
C ASP A 45 -0.89 -12.19 -17.25
N LYS A 46 -2.09 -12.60 -17.66
CA LYS A 46 -2.44 -14.02 -17.84
C LYS A 46 -1.64 -14.75 -18.93
N TYR A 47 -0.88 -14.02 -19.74
CA TYR A 47 0.00 -14.54 -20.79
C TYR A 47 1.48 -14.41 -20.40
N GLU A 48 1.77 -14.16 -19.12
CA GLU A 48 3.13 -13.96 -18.61
C GLU A 48 3.84 -12.73 -19.21
N LYS A 49 3.08 -11.76 -19.72
CA LYS A 49 3.63 -10.53 -20.24
C LYS A 49 3.70 -9.46 -19.14
N GLU A 50 4.85 -8.79 -19.05
CA GLU A 50 5.03 -7.69 -18.11
C GLU A 50 4.09 -6.52 -18.46
N CYS A 51 3.38 -6.06 -17.43
CA CYS A 51 2.46 -4.93 -17.46
C CYS A 51 2.75 -4.02 -16.27
N ILE A 52 2.46 -2.73 -16.41
CA ILE A 52 2.65 -1.73 -15.36
C ILE A 52 1.29 -1.25 -14.89
N ILE A 53 1.05 -1.32 -13.59
CA ILE A 53 -0.13 -0.76 -12.95
C ILE A 53 0.28 0.52 -12.21
N PRO A 54 -0.18 1.71 -12.62
CA PRO A 54 0.06 2.93 -11.86
C PRO A 54 -0.72 2.88 -10.55
N VAL A 55 -0.05 3.23 -9.45
CA VAL A 55 -0.69 3.35 -8.13
C VAL A 55 -0.91 4.82 -7.78
N THR A 56 -2.02 5.09 -7.13
CA THR A 56 -2.44 6.44 -6.70
C THR A 56 -2.82 6.41 -5.23
N HIS A 57 -3.08 7.58 -4.64
CA HIS A 57 -3.64 7.72 -3.30
C HIS A 57 -5.03 7.04 -3.15
N HIS A 58 -5.71 6.68 -4.24
CA HIS A 58 -6.95 5.91 -4.20
C HIS A 58 -6.75 4.40 -4.35
N THR A 59 -5.53 3.94 -4.63
CA THR A 59 -5.25 2.52 -4.77
C THR A 59 -5.23 1.87 -3.40
N GLY A 60 -6.07 0.86 -3.22
CA GLY A 60 -6.14 0.06 -2.02
C GLY A 60 -5.31 -1.21 -2.11
N VAL A 61 -4.93 -1.75 -0.96
CA VAL A 61 -4.35 -3.09 -0.82
C VAL A 61 -5.15 -3.86 0.19
N ARG A 62 -5.68 -5.00 -0.22
CA ARG A 62 -6.36 -5.94 0.66
C ARG A 62 -5.40 -7.06 1.06
N ILE A 63 -5.13 -7.15 2.35
CA ILE A 63 -4.35 -8.23 2.96
C ILE A 63 -5.31 -9.21 3.61
N THR A 64 -5.24 -10.47 3.20
CA THR A 64 -5.94 -11.59 3.82
C THR A 64 -4.95 -12.36 4.67
N LYS A 65 -5.23 -12.49 5.97
CA LYS A 65 -4.43 -13.27 6.91
C LYS A 65 -4.74 -14.76 6.81
N LYS A 66 -3.87 -15.59 7.37
CA LYS A 66 -4.06 -17.05 7.48
C LYS A 66 -5.28 -17.44 8.30
N ASP A 67 -5.70 -16.60 9.25
CA ASP A 67 -6.94 -16.78 10.03
C ASP A 67 -8.21 -16.36 9.26
N GLY A 68 -8.10 -16.02 7.98
CA GLY A 68 -9.19 -15.60 7.11
C GLY A 68 -9.60 -14.13 7.27
N LYS A 69 -9.09 -13.40 8.28
CA LYS A 69 -9.41 -11.98 8.46
C LYS A 69 -8.80 -11.15 7.35
N ARG A 70 -9.58 -10.20 6.87
CA ARG A 70 -9.19 -9.29 5.78
C ARG A 70 -9.05 -7.88 6.31
N LYS A 71 -8.06 -7.16 5.78
CA LYS A 71 -7.90 -5.74 6.07
C LYS A 71 -7.45 -5.00 4.82
N THR A 72 -8.07 -3.86 4.57
CA THR A 72 -7.73 -2.97 3.46
C THR A 72 -6.94 -1.78 3.97
N PHE A 73 -5.93 -1.40 3.21
CA PHE A 73 -4.99 -0.31 3.45
C PHE A 73 -4.93 0.56 2.21
N TYR A 74 -4.56 1.82 2.38
CA TYR A 74 -4.15 2.63 1.24
C TYR A 74 -2.71 2.28 0.83
N PHE A 75 -2.53 2.03 -0.46
CA PHE A 75 -1.27 1.55 -1.03
C PHE A 75 -0.12 2.49 -0.69
N ASP A 76 -0.33 3.79 -0.89
CA ASP A 76 0.66 4.85 -0.69
C ASP A 76 1.11 5.00 0.76
N THR A 77 0.40 4.40 1.72
CA THR A 77 0.72 4.41 3.15
C THR A 77 1.45 3.16 3.63
N LEU A 78 1.57 2.12 2.78
CA LEU A 78 2.17 0.86 3.19
C LEU A 78 3.68 1.01 3.41
N ILE A 79 4.17 0.43 4.49
CA ILE A 79 5.59 0.37 4.83
C ILE A 79 5.90 -1.07 5.24
N ILE A 80 6.98 -1.63 4.69
CA ILE A 80 7.49 -2.96 5.03
C ILE A 80 8.83 -2.81 5.74
N GLU A 81 8.86 -3.19 7.00
CA GLU A 81 10.08 -3.18 7.83
C GLU A 81 10.08 -4.40 8.76
N ASP A 82 11.24 -5.00 8.98
CA ASP A 82 11.44 -6.10 9.95
C ASP A 82 10.43 -7.26 9.81
N SER A 83 10.14 -7.67 8.57
CA SER A 83 9.12 -8.69 8.24
C SER A 83 7.69 -8.34 8.69
N THR A 84 7.39 -7.06 8.86
CA THR A 84 6.06 -6.56 9.18
C THR A 84 5.58 -5.57 8.14
N ILE A 85 4.27 -5.60 7.86
CA ILE A 85 3.59 -4.58 7.08
C ILE A 85 2.84 -3.66 8.04
N THR A 86 3.08 -2.37 7.89
CA THR A 86 2.32 -1.30 8.50
C THR A 86 1.66 -0.45 7.42
N GLY A 87 0.60 0.25 7.79
CA GLY A 87 -0.13 1.11 6.88
C GLY A 87 -1.32 1.75 7.58
N LYS A 88 -2.00 2.63 6.86
CA LYS A 88 -3.17 3.35 7.36
C LYS A 88 -4.43 2.94 6.59
N ASN A 89 -5.56 2.93 7.29
CA ASN A 89 -6.91 2.80 6.73
C ASN A 89 -7.52 4.17 6.40
N ASP A 90 -6.82 5.26 6.70
CA ASP A 90 -7.24 6.62 6.44
C ASP A 90 -6.02 7.48 6.06
N HIS A 91 -6.27 8.56 5.31
CA HIS A 91 -5.26 9.59 5.02
C HIS A 91 -5.28 10.74 6.04
N PHE A 92 -6.01 10.60 7.15
CA PHE A 92 -6.53 11.74 7.92
C PHE A 92 -6.16 11.71 9.41
N LEU A 93 -6.58 10.68 10.14
CA LEU A 93 -6.42 10.57 11.59
C LEU A 93 -5.18 9.77 11.97
N GLY A 94 -4.57 9.09 10.99
CA GLY A 94 -3.31 8.39 11.21
C GLY A 94 -3.44 7.25 12.21
N ILE A 95 -4.62 6.61 12.28
CA ILE A 95 -4.80 5.41 13.09
C ILE A 95 -3.92 4.33 12.50
N SER A 96 -2.69 4.26 13.02
CA SER A 96 -1.72 3.26 12.62
C SER A 96 -2.31 1.91 12.95
N ILE A 97 -2.46 1.09 11.93
CA ILE A 97 -3.03 -0.22 12.10
C ILE A 97 -1.99 -1.10 12.78
N LYS A 98 -2.45 -1.97 13.69
CA LYS A 98 -1.60 -3.01 14.29
C LYS A 98 -0.76 -3.70 13.20
N PRO A 99 0.58 -3.68 13.32
CA PRO A 99 1.47 -4.29 12.35
C PRO A 99 1.06 -5.73 12.03
N ILE A 100 1.19 -6.12 10.76
CA ILE A 100 0.90 -7.49 10.30
C ILE A 100 2.22 -8.16 9.95
N ASN A 101 2.58 -9.22 10.67
CA ASN A 101 3.74 -10.03 10.31
C ASN A 101 3.51 -10.73 8.94
N LEU A 102 4.50 -10.68 8.06
CA LEU A 102 4.44 -11.28 6.72
C LEU A 102 4.11 -12.77 6.75
N ASN A 103 4.62 -13.51 7.75
CA ASN A 103 4.34 -14.94 7.93
C ASN A 103 2.87 -15.25 8.21
N ASN A 104 2.09 -14.25 8.63
CA ASN A 104 0.66 -14.38 8.89
C ASN A 104 -0.21 -14.01 7.69
N ILE A 105 0.40 -13.59 6.57
CA ILE A 105 -0.32 -13.24 5.35
C ILE A 105 -0.54 -14.50 4.52
N ASN A 106 -1.77 -14.64 4.03
CA ASN A 106 -2.15 -15.67 3.07
C ASN A 106 -2.23 -15.12 1.64
N LYS A 107 -2.76 -13.90 1.48
CA LYS A 107 -2.94 -13.27 0.17
C LYS A 107 -2.85 -11.75 0.25
N ILE A 108 -2.28 -11.13 -0.78
CA ILE A 108 -2.27 -9.67 -0.98
C ILE A 108 -2.89 -9.37 -2.33
N GLU A 109 -3.80 -8.40 -2.38
CA GLU A 109 -4.52 -8.00 -3.59
C GLU A 109 -4.51 -6.49 -3.74
N LEU A 110 -4.23 -6.00 -4.95
CA LEU A 110 -4.45 -4.60 -5.31
C LEU A 110 -5.94 -4.37 -5.56
N GLN A 111 -6.46 -3.26 -5.05
CA GLN A 111 -7.83 -2.80 -5.26
C GLN A 111 -7.77 -1.42 -5.92
N LYS A 112 -8.47 -1.24 -7.04
CA LYS A 112 -8.57 0.02 -7.76
C LYS A 112 -10.04 0.37 -7.94
#